data_AF-A0A7G3UWL1-F1
#
_entry.id   AF-A0A7G3UWL1-F1
#
_cell.length_a   1.000
_cell.length_b   1.000
_cell.length_c   1.000
_cell.angle_alpha   90.00
_cell.angle_beta   90.00
_cell.angle_gamma   90.00
#
_symmetry.space_group_name_H-M   'P 1'
#
loop_
_entity.id
_entity.type
_entity.pdbx_description
1 polymer ?
#
loop_
_entity_poly.entity_id
_entity_poly.type
_entity_poly.pdbx_seq_one_letter_code
_entity_poly.pdbx_strand_id
1 'polypeptide(L)' 'IMQGIIDLHHDIFFFLILILVFVSRMLVRALWHFHEQTNPIPQRIVHGTTIEIIRTIFPSIILMFIAIPSFA' A
#
# COMPACT_ATOMS: atom_id res chain seq x y z
N ILE A 1 23.38 16.27 -12.43
CA ILE A 1 23.39 15.52 -11.14
C ILE A 1 22.29 16.04 -10.21
N MET A 2 22.31 17.32 -9.81
CA MET A 2 21.28 17.89 -8.91
C MET A 2 19.85 17.76 -9.45
N GLN A 3 19.61 18.03 -10.73
CA GLN A 3 18.27 17.94 -11.34
C GLN A 3 17.74 16.50 -11.36
N GLY A 4 18.55 15.51 -11.76
CA GLY A 4 18.15 14.10 -11.73
C GLY A 4 17.85 13.55 -10.34
N ILE A 5 18.53 14.04 -9.29
CA ILE A 5 18.20 13.68 -7.89
C ILE A 5 16.83 14.24 -7.50
N ILE A 6 16.51 15.45 -7.93
CA ILE A 6 15.24 16.12 -7.62
C ILE A 6 14.08 15.43 -8.35
N ASP A 7 14.28 15.04 -9.62
CA ASP A 7 13.28 14.32 -10.41
C ASP A 7 12.99 12.95 -9.80
N LEU A 8 14.03 12.17 -9.47
CA LEU A 8 13.89 10.88 -8.78
C LEU A 8 13.19 11.01 -7.42
N HIS A 9 13.52 12.07 -6.65
CA HIS A 9 12.89 12.32 -5.37
C HIS A 9 11.39 12.57 -5.51
N HIS A 10 10.96 13.36 -6.49
CA HIS A 10 9.54 13.63 -6.74
C HIS A 10 8.80 12.37 -7.19
N ASP A 11 9.39 11.56 -8.07
CA ASP A 11 8.79 10.31 -8.53
C ASP A 11 8.58 9.32 -7.38
N ILE A 12 9.61 9.08 -6.56
CA ILE A 12 9.50 8.18 -5.40
C ILE A 12 8.48 8.73 -4.40
N PHE A 13 8.51 10.03 -4.12
CA PHE A 13 7.61 10.66 -3.16
C PHE A 13 6.14 10.55 -3.61
N PHE A 14 5.86 10.67 -4.91
CA PHE A 14 4.54 10.45 -5.47
C PHE A 14 4.01 9.03 -5.18
N PHE A 15 4.82 7.99 -5.43
CA PHE A 15 4.43 6.61 -5.12
C PHE A 15 4.25 6.39 -3.61
N LEU A 16 5.10 6.97 -2.77
CA LEU A 16 4.98 6.86 -1.32
C LEU A 16 3.68 7.47 -0.79
N ILE A 17 3.31 8.67 -1.27
CA ILE A 17 2.05 9.32 -0.89
C ILE A 17 0.85 8.49 -1.35
N LEU A 18 0.91 7.91 -2.56
CA LEU A 18 -0.14 7.02 -3.07
C LEU A 18 -0.35 5.81 -2.15
N ILE A 19 0.73 5.13 -1.77
CA ILE A 19 0.68 3.97 -0.85
C ILE A 19 0.13 4.41 0.52
N LEU A 20 0.61 5.54 1.05
CA LEU A 20 0.17 6.06 2.34
C LEU A 20 -1.33 6.33 2.38
N VAL A 21 -1.88 6.97 1.35
CA VAL A 21 -3.32 7.26 1.23
C VAL A 21 -4.12 5.96 1.11
N PHE A 22 -3.63 4.99 0.33
CA PHE A 22 -4.27 3.69 0.19
C PHE A 22 -4.38 2.94 1.53
N VAL A 23 -3.27 2.86 2.27
CA VAL A 23 -3.21 2.20 3.58
C VAL A 23 -4.06 2.94 4.61
N SER A 24 -3.97 4.27 4.64
CA SER A 24 -4.77 5.10 5.57
C SER A 24 -6.27 4.90 5.33
N ARG A 25 -6.71 4.88 4.07
CA ARG A 25 -8.12 4.61 3.72
C ARG A 25 -8.55 3.21 4.15
N MET A 26 -7.71 2.20 3.93
CA MET A 26 -8.00 0.82 4.35
C MET A 26 -8.13 0.72 5.87
N LEU A 27 -7.25 1.39 6.61
CA LEU A 27 -7.29 1.43 8.08
C LEU A 27 -8.55 2.09 8.60
N VAL A 28 -8.90 3.28 8.10
CA VAL A 28 -10.13 4.00 8.49
C VAL A 28 -11.37 3.15 8.21
N ARG A 29 -11.42 2.50 7.03
CA ARG A 29 -12.50 1.57 6.68
C ARG A 29 -12.59 0.38 7.62
N ALA A 30 -11.45 -0.19 8.01
CA ALA A 30 -11.41 -1.31 8.95
C ALA A 30 -11.93 -0.88 10.34
N LEU A 31 -11.46 0.25 10.86
CA LEU A 31 -11.90 0.77 12.16
C LEU A 31 -13.39 1.11 12.17
N TRP A 32 -13.91 1.70 11.10
CA TRP A 32 -15.33 2.03 10.99
C TRP A 32 -16.20 0.77 10.88
N HIS A 33 -15.82 -0.19 10.04
CA HIS A 33 -16.69 -1.34 9.78
C HIS A 33 -16.66 -2.38 10.90
N PHE A 34 -15.49 -2.60 11.50
CA PHE A 34 -15.27 -3.64 12.51
C PHE A 34 -15.33 -3.12 13.96
N HIS A 35 -16.09 -2.04 14.22
CA HIS A 35 -16.30 -1.58 15.59
C HIS A 35 -17.25 -2.52 16.35
N GLU A 36 -17.11 -2.59 17.68
CA GLU A 36 -17.84 -3.54 18.54
C GLU A 36 -19.37 -3.45 18.37
N GLN A 37 -19.92 -2.23 18.27
CA GLN A 37 -21.36 -2.05 18.06
C GLN A 37 -21.88 -2.57 16.70
N THR A 38 -21.07 -2.61 15.63
CA THR A 38 -21.49 -3.12 14.30
C THR A 38 -21.10 -4.58 14.08
N ASN A 39 -20.04 -5.06 14.74
CA ASN A 39 -19.55 -6.42 14.59
C ASN A 39 -19.24 -7.09 15.95
N PRO A 40 -20.27 -7.47 16.73
CA PRO A 40 -20.11 -8.02 18.07
C PRO A 40 -19.56 -9.46 18.11
N ILE A 41 -19.60 -10.20 16.98
CA ILE A 41 -19.09 -11.58 16.90
C ILE A 41 -17.86 -11.60 15.99
N PRO A 42 -16.64 -11.82 16.53
CA PRO A 42 -15.43 -11.80 15.73
C PRO A 42 -15.38 -12.97 14.75
N GLN A 43 -15.01 -12.70 13.50
CA GLN A 43 -14.76 -13.74 12.51
C GLN A 43 -13.46 -14.48 12.82
N ARG A 44 -13.51 -15.82 12.83
CA ARG A 44 -12.35 -16.69 13.12
C ARG A 44 -11.62 -17.14 11.84
N ILE A 45 -11.32 -16.20 10.94
CA ILE A 45 -10.55 -16.50 9.72
C ILE A 45 -9.07 -16.27 10.04
N VAL A 46 -8.27 -17.34 9.99
CA VAL A 46 -6.85 -17.31 10.42
C VAL A 46 -5.91 -17.16 9.23
N HIS A 47 -6.24 -17.76 8.09
CA HIS A 47 -5.44 -17.70 6.87
C HIS A 47 -6.32 -17.35 5.68
N GLY A 48 -5.81 -16.46 4.83
CA GLY A 48 -6.47 -16.03 3.61
C GLY A 48 -5.48 -15.97 2.47
N THR A 49 -4.99 -17.14 2.01
CA THR A 49 -3.90 -17.30 1.03
C THR A 49 -4.00 -16.35 -0.16
N THR A 50 -5.21 -16.12 -0.69
CA THR A 50 -5.45 -15.19 -1.80
C THR A 50 -5.05 -13.75 -1.46
N ILE A 51 -5.42 -13.25 -0.28
CA ILE A 51 -5.06 -11.89 0.17
C ILE A 51 -3.56 -11.81 0.42
N GLU A 52 -2.94 -12.90 0.89
CA GLU A 52 -1.49 -12.97 1.11
C GLU A 52 -0.70 -12.88 -0.20
N ILE A 53 -1.19 -13.53 -1.25
CA ILE A 53 -0.61 -13.44 -2.59
C ILE A 53 -0.79 -12.01 -3.13
N ILE A 54 -2.01 -11.45 -3.03
CA ILE A 54 -2.31 -10.10 -3.54
C ILE A 54 -1.40 -9.06 -2.87
N ARG A 55 -1.27 -9.08 -1.53
CA ARG A 55 -0.43 -8.12 -0.79
C ARG A 55 1.06 -8.31 -1.03
N THR A 56 1.50 -9.41 -1.63
CA THR A 56 2.92 -9.66 -1.96
C THR A 56 3.22 -9.20 -3.40
N ILE A 57 2.32 -9.51 -4.33
CA ILE A 57 2.47 -9.14 -5.74
C ILE A 57 2.29 -7.63 -5.93
N PHE A 58 1.28 -7.03 -5.28
CA PHE A 58 0.94 -5.63 -5.47
C PHE A 58 2.10 -4.67 -5.09
N PRO A 59 2.76 -4.79 -3.92
CA PRO A 59 3.94 -3.98 -3.61
C PRO A 59 5.13 -4.25 -4.53
N SER A 60 5.33 -5.51 -4.94
CA SER A 60 6.43 -5.88 -5.84
C SER A 60 6.32 -5.18 -7.19
N ILE A 61 5.10 -5.09 -7.75
CA ILE A 61 4.84 -4.37 -9.01
C ILE A 61 5.12 -2.87 -8.86
N ILE A 62 4.71 -2.26 -7.73
CA ILE A 62 4.98 -0.84 -7.48
C ILE A 62 6.49 -0.57 -7.41
N LEU A 63 7.26 -1.43 -6.73
CA LEU A 63 8.72 -1.32 -6.68
C LEU A 63 9.35 -1.46 -8.07
N MET A 64 8.84 -2.34 -8.92
CA MET A 64 9.30 -2.49 -10.31
C MET A 64 9.10 -1.19 -11.11
N PHE A 65 7.98 -0.49 -10.93
CA PHE A 65 7.74 0.79 -11.60
C PHE A 65 8.67 1.90 -11.11
N ILE A 66 8.99 1.93 -9.82
CA ILE A 66 9.96 2.89 -9.24
C ILE A 66 11.38 2.62 -9.74
N ALA A 67 11.74 1.36 -10.01
CA ALA A 67 13.06 0.99 -10.47
C ALA A 67 13.38 1.50 -11.89
N ILE A 68 12.38 1.64 -12.77
CA ILE A 68 12.57 2.09 -14.16
C ILE A 68 13.19 3.49 -14.23
N PRO A 69 12.61 4.56 -13.67
CA PRO A 69 13.22 5.89 -13.66
C PRO A 69 14.47 5.97 -12.78
N SER A 70 14.69 5.00 -11.89
CA SER A 70 15.89 4.97 -11.04
C SER A 70 17.13 4.41 -11.75
N PHE A 71 16.96 3.54 -12.75
CA PHE A 71 18.06 2.90 -13.49
C PHE A 71 18.22 3.41 -14.94
N ALA A 72 17.22 4.13 -15.46
CA ALA A 72 17.29 4.85 -16.73
C ALA A 72 18.00 6.21 -16.55
#